data_AF-A0A662TAR7-F1
#
_entry.id   AF-A0A662TAR7-F1
#
_cell.length_a   1.000
_cell.length_b   1.000
_cell.length_c   1.000
_cell.angle_alpha   90.00
_cell.angle_beta   90.00
_cell.angle_gamma   90.00
#
_symmetry.space_group_name_H-M   'P 1'
#
loop_
_entity.id
_entity.type
_entity.pdbx_description
1 polymer ?
#
loop_
_entity_poly.entity_id
_entity_poly.type
_entity_poly.pdbx_seq_one_letter_code
_entity_poly.pdbx_strand_id
1 'polypeptide(L)'
;RYYILKGDLEKAKSFGLNRAIFYAWAKYHKPKYGVSKYGLLRREMGITPKELPHEMVGDELAFKSKDGWFMIGDQIQRPEDYDRQIKSKIEAVISYELAWNAALEYLSKFSKKTLESQREFYKEVYEPVRDRFIELIIRHLRKSE
;
A
#
# COMPACT_ATOMS: atom_id res chain seq x y z
N ARG A 1 6.14 1.07 -3.38
CA ARG A 1 7.15 0.00 -3.13
C ARG A 1 6.92 -1.27 -3.94
N TYR A 2 5.70 -1.84 -3.97
CA TYR A 2 5.45 -3.10 -4.69
C TYR A 2 5.91 -3.05 -6.15
N TYR A 3 5.56 -1.99 -6.86
CA TYR A 3 5.98 -1.77 -8.24
C TYR A 3 7.51 -1.80 -8.41
N ILE A 4 8.28 -1.18 -7.51
CA ILE A 4 9.75 -1.18 -7.56
C ILE A 4 10.31 -2.58 -7.28
N LEU A 5 9.68 -3.34 -6.39
CA LEU A 5 10.17 -4.67 -5.99
C LEU A 5 9.81 -5.77 -6.99
N LYS A 6 8.70 -5.63 -7.72
CA LYS A 6 8.08 -6.71 -8.51
C LYS A 6 7.73 -6.34 -9.95
N GLY A 7 7.67 -5.05 -10.29
CA GLY A 7 7.41 -4.56 -11.66
C GLY A 7 5.95 -4.60 -12.12
N ASP A 8 5.02 -5.14 -11.33
CA ASP A 8 3.61 -5.29 -11.70
C ASP A 8 2.78 -4.12 -11.18
N LEU A 9 2.29 -3.28 -12.10
CA LEU A 9 1.56 -2.04 -11.79
C LEU A 9 0.18 -2.32 -11.19
N GLU A 10 -0.55 -3.28 -11.73
CA GLU A 10 -1.92 -3.59 -11.29
C GLU A 10 -1.89 -4.18 -9.87
N LYS A 11 -0.95 -5.09 -9.61
CA LYS A 11 -0.72 -5.55 -8.25
C LYS A 11 -0.19 -4.46 -7.33
N ALA A 12 0.59 -3.50 -7.85
CA ALA A 12 1.02 -2.36 -7.06
C ALA A 12 -0.14 -1.45 -6.64
N LYS A 13 -1.13 -1.24 -7.50
CA LYS A 13 -2.36 -0.51 -7.16
C LYS A 13 -3.15 -1.25 -6.09
N SER A 14 -3.39 -2.55 -6.30
CA SER A 14 -4.05 -3.44 -5.34
C SER A 14 -3.37 -3.43 -3.95
N PHE A 15 -2.05 -3.62 -3.93
CA PHE A 15 -1.24 -3.57 -2.72
C PHE A 15 -1.20 -2.17 -2.09
N GLY A 16 -1.12 -1.13 -2.93
CA GLY A 16 -1.08 0.26 -2.51
C GLY A 16 -2.35 0.67 -1.77
N LEU A 17 -3.52 0.30 -2.30
CA LEU A 17 -4.80 0.55 -1.65
C LEU A 17 -4.88 -0.18 -0.29
N ASN A 18 -4.47 -1.45 -0.25
CA ASN A 18 -4.39 -2.26 0.97
C ASN A 18 -3.57 -1.56 2.07
N ARG A 19 -2.37 -1.08 1.73
CA ARG A 19 -1.48 -0.40 2.69
C ARG A 19 -1.98 1.00 3.05
N ALA A 20 -2.58 1.74 2.13
CA ALA A 20 -3.13 3.06 2.41
C ALA A 20 -4.23 3.00 3.49
N ILE A 21 -5.14 2.03 3.38
CA ILE A 21 -6.19 1.78 4.38
C ILE A 21 -5.55 1.38 5.72
N PHE A 22 -4.58 0.47 5.70
CA PHE A 22 -3.89 0.02 6.92
C PHE A 22 -3.18 1.17 7.66
N TYR A 23 -2.40 1.98 6.95
CA TYR A 23 -1.68 3.10 7.57
C TYR A 23 -2.62 4.22 8.02
N ALA A 24 -3.70 4.49 7.30
CA ALA A 24 -4.74 5.41 7.74
C ALA A 24 -5.37 4.93 9.06
N TRP A 25 -5.75 3.65 9.15
CA TRP A 25 -6.27 3.07 10.39
C TRP A 25 -5.26 3.17 11.54
N ALA A 26 -4.00 2.79 11.30
CA ALA A 26 -2.93 2.81 12.31
C ALA A 26 -2.62 4.23 12.83
N LYS A 27 -2.79 5.27 11.99
CA LYS A 27 -2.65 6.67 12.41
C LYS A 27 -3.69 7.07 13.47
N TYR A 28 -4.94 6.64 13.32
CA TYR A 28 -6.05 7.04 14.21
C TYR A 28 -6.26 6.08 15.39
N HIS A 29 -5.90 4.81 15.23
CA HIS A 29 -6.15 3.77 16.22
C HIS A 29 -4.82 3.25 16.77
N LYS A 30 -4.20 3.99 17.71
CA LYS A 30 -3.18 3.40 18.59
C LYS A 30 -3.79 2.12 19.21
N PRO A 31 -3.11 0.97 19.14
CA PRO A 31 -3.78 -0.33 19.03
C PRO A 31 -4.64 -0.66 20.26
N LYS A 32 -5.96 -0.78 20.05
CA LYS A 32 -6.75 -1.83 20.68
C LYS A 32 -7.18 -2.74 19.54
N TYR A 33 -6.53 -3.90 19.42
CA TYR A 33 -6.84 -4.90 18.41
C TYR A 33 -8.31 -5.33 18.54
N GLY A 34 -9.17 -4.76 17.70
CA GLY A 34 -10.53 -5.21 17.53
C GLY A 34 -10.54 -6.42 16.61
N VAL A 35 -10.99 -7.56 17.10
CA VAL A 35 -11.13 -8.79 16.33
C VAL A 35 -12.00 -8.50 15.11
N SER A 36 -11.47 -8.73 13.90
CA SER A 36 -12.26 -8.65 12.67
C SER A 36 -13.47 -9.57 12.82
N LYS A 37 -14.69 -9.05 12.60
CA LYS A 37 -15.92 -9.86 12.57
C LYS A 37 -15.82 -11.04 11.59
N TYR A 38 -14.97 -10.91 10.58
CA TYR A 38 -14.63 -11.97 9.63
C TYR A 38 -13.58 -12.95 10.13
N GLY A 39 -12.68 -12.54 11.03
CA GLY A 39 -11.79 -13.44 11.75
C GLY A 39 -12.57 -14.40 12.66
N LEU A 40 -13.71 -13.95 13.20
CA LEU A 40 -14.70 -14.77 13.89
C LEU A 40 -15.42 -15.73 12.92
N LEU A 41 -15.97 -15.21 11.82
CA LEU A 41 -16.64 -16.04 10.80
C LEU A 41 -15.72 -17.09 10.15
N ARG A 42 -14.45 -16.77 9.93
CA ARG A 42 -13.41 -17.71 9.44
C ARG A 42 -13.16 -18.85 10.42
N ARG A 43 -13.17 -18.55 11.71
CA ARG A 43 -12.96 -19.51 12.80
C ARG A 43 -14.15 -20.45 12.91
N GLU A 44 -15.37 -19.93 12.73
CA GLU A 44 -16.61 -20.72 12.69
C GLU A 44 -16.72 -21.57 11.41
N MET A 45 -16.26 -21.08 10.26
CA MET A 45 -16.27 -21.83 8.98
C MET A 45 -15.06 -22.76 8.77
N GLY A 46 -14.16 -22.90 9.76
CA GLY A 46 -13.00 -23.80 9.67
C GLY A 46 -11.93 -23.42 8.62
N ILE A 47 -12.02 -22.24 8.00
CA ILE A 47 -11.07 -21.81 6.97
C ILE A 47 -9.79 -21.35 7.66
N THR A 48 -8.79 -22.22 7.70
CA THR A 48 -7.49 -21.88 8.29
C THR A 48 -6.77 -20.81 7.44
N PRO A 49 -6.08 -19.82 8.05
CA PRO A 49 -5.27 -18.84 7.32
C PRO A 49 -4.18 -19.44 6.41
N LYS A 50 -3.82 -20.71 6.61
CA LYS A 50 -2.79 -21.43 5.86
C LYS A 50 -3.15 -21.69 4.38
N GLU A 51 -4.43 -21.63 4.01
CA GLU A 51 -4.89 -22.00 2.65
C GLU A 51 -5.18 -20.81 1.74
N LEU A 52 -5.07 -19.57 2.25
CA LEU A 52 -5.21 -18.42 1.38
C LEU A 52 -3.99 -18.25 0.49
N PRO A 53 -4.18 -17.95 -0.80
CA PRO A 53 -3.12 -17.37 -1.62
C PRO A 53 -2.50 -16.19 -0.87
N HIS A 54 -1.18 -16.16 -0.79
CA HIS A 54 -0.45 -15.09 -0.14
C HIS A 54 0.84 -14.81 -0.91
N GLU A 55 1.47 -13.69 -0.62
CA GLU A 55 2.71 -13.28 -1.21
C GLU A 55 3.57 -12.55 -0.19
N MET A 56 4.87 -12.85 -0.19
CA MET A 56 5.85 -12.08 0.58
C MET A 56 6.27 -10.86 -0.25
N VAL A 57 5.94 -9.68 0.25
CA VAL A 57 6.40 -8.39 -0.29
C VAL A 57 7.53 -7.90 0.61
N GLY A 58 8.74 -8.40 0.35
CA GLY A 58 9.86 -8.27 1.29
C GLY A 58 9.65 -9.17 2.50
N ASP A 59 9.64 -8.61 3.71
CA ASP A 59 9.31 -9.31 4.96
C ASP A 59 7.81 -9.30 5.30
N GLU A 60 6.97 -8.65 4.48
CA GLU A 60 5.53 -8.53 4.72
C GLU A 60 4.74 -9.68 4.06
N LEU A 61 4.05 -10.48 4.88
CA LEU A 61 3.07 -11.46 4.42
C LEU A 61 1.76 -10.76 4.04
N ALA A 62 1.43 -10.74 2.75
CA ALA A 62 0.22 -10.11 2.24
C ALA A 62 -0.72 -11.15 1.62
N PHE A 63 -1.96 -11.22 2.14
CA PHE A 63 -2.98 -12.15 1.65
C PHE A 63 -3.57 -11.68 0.32
N LYS A 64 -3.93 -12.66 -0.51
CA LYS A 64 -4.52 -12.46 -1.83
C LYS A 64 -5.83 -13.24 -1.96
N SER A 65 -6.71 -12.75 -2.82
CA SER A 65 -7.87 -13.49 -3.30
C SER A 65 -7.42 -14.64 -4.22
N LYS A 66 -8.36 -15.51 -4.57
CA LYS A 66 -8.13 -16.55 -5.59
C LYS A 66 -7.73 -15.96 -6.94
N ASP A 67 -8.21 -14.75 -7.24
CA ASP A 67 -7.90 -14.02 -8.48
C ASP A 67 -6.53 -13.29 -8.41
N GLY A 68 -5.81 -13.39 -7.30
CA GLY A 68 -4.47 -12.83 -7.15
C GLY A 68 -4.40 -11.37 -6.69
N TRP A 69 -5.51 -10.76 -6.28
CA TRP A 69 -5.57 -9.40 -5.75
C TRP A 69 -5.38 -9.34 -4.24
N PHE A 70 -4.69 -8.33 -3.73
CA PHE A 70 -4.44 -8.19 -2.29
C PHE A 70 -5.73 -7.94 -1.50
N MET A 71 -5.75 -8.40 -0.25
CA MET A 71 -6.92 -8.33 0.62
C MET A 71 -6.59 -7.79 2.00
N ILE A 72 -7.52 -7.03 2.58
CA ILE A 72 -7.48 -6.65 3.99
C ILE A 72 -8.78 -7.14 4.65
N GLY A 73 -8.66 -8.04 5.62
CA GLY A 73 -9.83 -8.78 6.12
C GLY A 73 -10.49 -9.60 5.00
N ASP A 74 -11.74 -9.26 4.69
CA ASP A 74 -12.60 -9.85 3.65
C ASP A 74 -12.65 -9.01 2.36
N GLN A 75 -12.10 -7.80 2.37
CA GLN A 75 -12.22 -6.89 1.24
C GLN A 75 -11.09 -7.09 0.25
N ILE A 76 -11.45 -7.47 -0.98
CA ILE A 76 -10.53 -7.51 -2.12
C ILE A 76 -10.22 -6.07 -2.54
N GLN A 77 -8.94 -5.75 -2.67
CA GLN A 77 -8.46 -4.44 -3.10
C GLN A 77 -8.14 -4.51 -4.59
N ARG A 78 -9.10 -4.20 -5.45
CA ARG A 78 -8.86 -4.28 -6.90
C ARG A 78 -8.11 -3.05 -7.41
N PRO A 79 -7.38 -3.16 -8.53
CA PRO A 79 -6.74 -2.00 -9.14
C PRO A 79 -7.75 -0.89 -9.50
N GLU A 80 -8.96 -1.25 -9.92
CA GLU A 80 -10.01 -0.29 -10.25
C GLU A 80 -10.50 0.46 -9.00
N ASP A 81 -10.49 -0.20 -7.84
CA ASP A 81 -10.79 0.45 -6.56
C ASP A 81 -9.74 1.48 -6.18
N TYR A 82 -8.47 1.18 -6.44
CA TYR A 82 -7.38 2.14 -6.27
C TYR A 82 -7.60 3.34 -7.19
N ASP A 83 -7.91 3.10 -8.46
CA ASP A 83 -8.10 4.17 -9.42
C ASP A 83 -9.29 5.07 -9.02
N ARG A 84 -10.39 4.45 -8.57
CA ARG A 84 -11.59 5.17 -8.10
C ARG A 84 -11.37 5.93 -6.80
N GLN A 85 -10.64 5.38 -5.83
CA GLN A 85 -10.55 5.94 -4.47
C GLN A 85 -9.33 6.81 -4.22
N ILE A 86 -8.23 6.52 -4.92
CA ILE A 86 -6.93 7.16 -4.71
C ILE A 86 -6.56 8.01 -5.92
N LYS A 87 -6.46 7.41 -7.12
CA LYS A 87 -6.04 8.14 -8.33
C LYS A 87 -6.95 9.32 -8.61
N SER A 88 -8.28 9.12 -8.61
CA SER A 88 -9.25 10.19 -8.85
C SER A 88 -9.08 11.40 -7.92
N LYS A 89 -8.76 11.19 -6.64
CA LYS A 89 -8.56 12.25 -5.65
C LYS A 89 -7.24 12.98 -5.85
N ILE A 90 -6.19 12.27 -6.26
CA ILE A 90 -4.92 12.88 -6.63
C ILE A 90 -5.12 13.73 -7.88
N GLU A 91 -5.73 13.16 -8.92
CA GLU A 91 -5.99 13.81 -10.21
C GLU A 91 -6.80 15.11 -10.07
N ALA A 92 -7.71 15.17 -9.09
CA ALA A 92 -8.48 16.36 -8.80
C ALA A 92 -7.64 17.56 -8.32
N VAL A 93 -6.40 17.32 -7.87
CA VAL A 93 -5.49 18.35 -7.34
C VAL A 93 -4.25 18.51 -8.23
N ILE A 94 -3.72 17.40 -8.76
CA ILE A 94 -2.53 17.37 -9.61
C ILE A 94 -2.54 16.11 -10.48
N SER A 95 -1.89 16.15 -11.64
CA SER A 95 -1.68 14.98 -12.49
C SER A 95 -1.19 13.77 -11.67
N TYR A 96 -1.92 12.66 -11.77
CA TYR A 96 -1.55 11.41 -11.10
C TYR A 96 -0.21 10.88 -11.61
N GLU A 97 0.06 11.00 -12.92
CA GLU A 97 1.34 10.55 -13.49
C GLU A 97 2.51 11.30 -12.86
N LEU A 98 2.35 12.60 -12.65
CA LEU A 98 3.36 13.43 -12.00
C LEU A 98 3.55 13.02 -10.54
N ALA A 99 2.46 12.85 -9.79
CA ALA A 99 2.51 12.37 -8.40
C ALA A 99 3.13 10.97 -8.30
N TRP A 100 2.81 10.09 -9.24
CA TRP A 100 3.36 8.74 -9.33
C TRP A 100 4.86 8.75 -9.59
N ASN A 101 5.32 9.53 -10.57
CA ASN A 101 6.73 9.67 -10.91
C ASN A 101 7.54 10.30 -9.76
N ALA A 102 6.99 11.33 -9.09
CA ALA A 102 7.59 11.91 -7.89
C ALA A 102 7.72 10.89 -6.76
N ALA A 103 6.70 10.02 -6.58
CA ALA A 103 6.77 8.93 -5.61
C ALA A 103 7.84 7.90 -5.99
N LEU A 104 7.98 7.53 -7.26
CA LEU A 104 9.02 6.61 -7.72
C LEU A 104 10.43 7.20 -7.54
N GLU A 105 10.65 8.48 -7.87
CA GLU A 105 11.93 9.16 -7.64
C GLU A 105 12.25 9.26 -6.14
N TYR A 106 11.25 9.49 -5.31
CA TYR A 106 11.45 9.48 -3.86
C TYR A 106 11.87 8.10 -3.37
N LEU A 107 11.16 7.05 -3.79
CA LEU A 107 11.41 5.69 -3.36
C LEU A 107 12.74 5.11 -3.89
N SER A 108 13.22 5.55 -5.05
CA SER A 108 14.48 5.07 -5.64
C SER A 108 15.73 5.48 -4.85
N LYS A 109 15.60 6.46 -3.93
CA LYS A 109 16.68 6.90 -3.04
C LYS A 109 16.95 5.93 -1.89
N PHE A 110 16.05 4.96 -1.68
CA PHE A 110 16.15 3.99 -0.60
C PHE A 110 16.69 2.66 -1.10
N SER A 111 17.45 1.98 -0.22
CA SER A 111 17.97 0.65 -0.53
C SER A 111 16.84 -0.37 -0.70
N LYS A 112 17.09 -1.43 -1.48
CA LYS A 112 16.15 -2.55 -1.61
C LYS A 112 15.77 -3.14 -0.25
N LYS A 113 16.74 -3.30 0.66
CA LYS A 113 16.51 -3.79 2.03
C LYS A 113 15.49 -2.93 2.79
N THR A 114 15.61 -1.61 2.70
CA THR A 114 14.68 -0.67 3.33
C THR A 114 13.28 -0.76 2.74
N LEU A 115 13.17 -0.97 1.42
CA LEU A 115 11.88 -1.15 0.75
C LEU A 115 11.23 -2.50 1.05
N GLU A 116 12.03 -3.53 1.28
CA GLU A 116 11.57 -4.88 1.64
C GLU A 116 11.17 -5.00 3.10
N SER A 117 11.79 -4.24 4.02
CA SER A 117 11.39 -4.28 5.42
C SER A 117 10.15 -3.45 5.69
N GLN A 118 9.08 -4.07 6.19
CA GLN A 118 7.84 -3.40 6.58
C GLN A 118 8.09 -2.31 7.62
N ARG A 119 8.93 -2.62 8.62
CA ARG A 119 9.26 -1.70 9.71
C ARG A 119 10.09 -0.52 9.21
N GLU A 120 11.17 -0.77 8.47
CA GLU A 120 12.02 0.31 7.95
C GLU A 120 11.24 1.15 6.94
N PHE A 121 10.48 0.52 6.04
CA PHE A 121 9.64 1.24 5.10
C PHE A 121 8.64 2.17 5.79
N TYR A 122 7.97 1.70 6.86
CA TYR A 122 7.03 2.55 7.57
C TYR A 122 7.73 3.77 8.19
N LYS A 123 8.83 3.55 8.91
CA LYS A 123 9.51 4.60 9.70
C LYS A 123 10.36 5.56 8.85
N GLU A 124 11.14 5.02 7.92
CA GLU A 124 12.15 5.78 7.18
C GLU A 124 11.61 6.34 5.86
N VAL A 125 10.56 5.71 5.31
CA VAL A 125 10.06 6.05 3.96
C VAL A 125 8.67 6.67 4.03
N TYR A 126 7.70 6.01 4.69
CA TYR A 126 6.32 6.47 4.68
C TYR A 126 6.05 7.60 5.68
N GLU A 127 6.38 7.38 6.95
CA GLU A 127 6.09 8.31 8.05
C GLU A 127 6.66 9.72 7.85
N PRO A 128 7.89 9.92 7.34
CA PRO A 128 8.47 11.26 7.18
C PRO A 128 7.77 12.12 6.12
N VAL A 129 7.09 11.49 5.16
CA VAL A 129 6.49 12.18 4.00
C VAL A 129 4.98 12.08 3.97
N ARG A 130 4.36 11.28 4.85
CA ARG A 130 2.92 11.06 4.94
C ARG A 130 2.11 12.36 4.89
N ASP A 131 2.51 13.36 5.68
CA ASP A 131 1.81 14.64 5.80
C ASP A 131 2.50 15.77 4.98
N ARG A 132 3.59 15.46 4.25
CA ARG A 132 4.40 16.41 3.48
C ARG A 132 4.59 16.00 2.02
N PHE A 133 3.73 15.10 1.51
CA PHE A 133 3.89 14.53 0.17
C PHE A 133 3.89 15.59 -0.94
N ILE A 134 3.09 16.65 -0.78
CA ILE A 134 3.07 17.79 -1.72
C ILE A 134 4.45 18.45 -1.86
N GLU A 135 5.25 18.52 -0.79
CA GLU A 135 6.61 19.07 -0.88
C GLU A 135 7.53 18.22 -1.77
N LEU A 136 7.34 16.89 -1.80
CA LEU A 136 8.09 16.01 -2.69
C LEU A 136 7.76 16.30 -4.16
N ILE A 137 6.48 16.49 -4.44
CA ILE A 137 5.99 16.83 -5.79
C ILE A 137 6.60 18.15 -6.26
N ILE A 138 6.56 19.19 -5.42
CA ILE A 138 7.14 20.50 -5.75
C ILE A 138 8.65 20.38 -6.04
N ARG A 139 9.37 19.57 -5.26
CA ARG A 139 10.80 19.32 -5.49
C ARG A 139 11.07 18.55 -6.78
N HIS A 140 10.19 17.63 -7.16
CA HIS A 140 10.29 16.89 -8.43
C HIS A 140 10.11 17.85 -9.62
N LEU A 141 9.08 18.70 -9.58
CA LEU A 141 8.80 19.69 -10.62
C LEU A 141 10.00 20.62 -10.88
N ARG A 142 10.60 21.19 -9.82
CA ARG A 142 11.75 22.10 -9.93
C ARG A 142 13.02 21.48 -10.50
N LYS A 143 13.11 20.14 -10.56
CA LYS A 143 14.25 19.43 -11.16
C LYS A 143 14.02 19.08 -12.63
N SER A 144 12.76 19.08 -13.06
CA SER A 144 12.36 18.77 -14.43
C SER A 144 12.27 20.01 -15.32
N GLU A 145 12.35 21.21 -14.73
CA GLU A 145 12.64 22.49 -15.38
C GLU A 145 14.14 22.68 -15.60
#